data_AF-A0A2J0MLX1-F1
#
_entry.id   AF-A0A2J0MLX1-F1
#
_cell.length_a   1.000
_cell.length_b   1.000
_cell.length_c   1.000
_cell.angle_alpha   90.00
_cell.angle_beta   90.00
_cell.angle_gamma   90.00
#
_symmetry.space_group_name_H-M   'P 1'
#
loop_
_entity.id
_entity.type
_entity.pdbx_description
1 polymer ?
#
loop_
_entity_poly.entity_id
_entity_poly.type
_entity_poly.pdbx_seq_one_letter_code
_entity_poly.pdbx_strand_id
1 'polypeptide(L)' 'MRDGINGFLAGSQSEFIEKMSALIEDEGLCKRLGREARQDVEKKYSLALLGKQLQGILQELS' A
#
# COMPACT_ATOMS: atom_id res chain seq x y z
N MET A 1 -4.59 -0.34 1.16
CA MET A 1 -4.17 0.99 0.63
C MET A 1 -5.03 2.06 1.28
N ARG A 2 -4.49 3.26 1.48
CA ARG A 2 -5.13 4.41 2.12
C ARG A 2 -4.92 5.63 1.22
N ASP A 3 -6.02 6.19 0.73
CA ASP A 3 -6.01 7.31 -0.20
C ASP A 3 -5.24 8.52 0.38
N GLY A 4 -4.39 9.13 -0.44
CA GLY A 4 -3.53 10.27 -0.07
C GLY A 4 -2.40 9.98 0.92
N ILE A 5 -2.33 8.78 1.49
CA ILE A 5 -1.32 8.39 2.50
C ILE A 5 -0.25 7.51 1.88
N ASN A 6 -0.66 6.43 1.19
CA ASN A 6 0.27 5.48 0.58
C ASN A 6 -0.07 5.19 -0.89
N GLY A 7 -0.65 6.19 -1.53
CA GLY A 7 -1.08 6.19 -2.93
C GLY A 7 -2.47 6.82 -3.05
N PHE A 8 -3.04 6.81 -4.25
CA PHE A 8 -4.37 7.36 -4.51
C PHE A 8 -5.35 6.29 -4.99
N LEU A 9 -6.59 6.38 -4.53
CA LEU A 9 -7.70 5.58 -5.04
C LEU A 9 -8.46 6.42 -6.05
N ALA A 10 -8.31 6.10 -7.32
CA ALA A 10 -9.09 6.71 -8.40
C ALA A 10 -10.28 5.80 -8.74
N GLY A 11 -11.49 6.36 -8.70
CA GLY A 11 -12.73 5.68 -9.10
C GLY A 11 -13.08 5.87 -10.58
N SER A 12 -12.39 6.78 -11.27
CA SER A 12 -12.59 7.05 -12.70
C SER A 12 -11.27 7.29 -13.43
N GLN A 13 -11.31 7.24 -14.77
CA GLN A 13 -10.16 7.57 -15.60
C GLN A 13 -9.73 9.04 -15.44
N SER A 14 -10.68 9.96 -15.24
CA SER A 14 -10.37 11.37 -15.04
C SER A 14 -9.61 11.59 -13.73
N GLU A 15 -10.08 10.96 -12.65
CA GLU A 15 -9.39 11.00 -11.36
C GLU A 15 -8.01 10.34 -11.46
N PHE A 16 -7.88 9.24 -12.20
CA PHE A 16 -6.58 8.61 -12.42
C PHE A 16 -5.59 9.58 -13.09
N ILE A 17 -6.01 10.27 -14.15
CA ILE A 17 -5.17 11.27 -14.83
C ILE A 17 -4.79 12.40 -13.87
N GLU A 18 -5.75 12.96 -13.13
CA GLU A 18 -5.49 14.02 -12.15
C GLU A 18 -4.45 13.60 -11.10
N LYS A 19 -4.62 12.41 -10.51
CA LYS A 19 -3.70 11.91 -9.48
C LYS A 19 -2.33 11.58 -10.05
N MET A 20 -2.24 11.06 -11.27
CA MET A 20 -0.97 10.83 -11.94
C MET A 20 -0.24 12.14 -12.26
N SER A 21 -0.96 13.17 -12.75
CA SER A 21 -0.38 14.49 -12.98
C SER A 21 0.18 15.09 -11.69
N ALA A 22 -0.57 15.02 -10.57
CA ALA A 22 -0.10 15.50 -9.27
C ALA A 22 1.21 14.81 -8.82
N LEU A 23 1.38 13.51 -9.09
CA LEU A 23 2.61 12.78 -8.77
C LEU A 23 3.80 13.15 -9.66
N ILE A 24 3.54 13.49 -10.93
CA ILE A 24 4.57 13.91 -11.88
C ILE A 24 5.05 15.34 -11.56
N GLU A 25 4.12 16.22 -11.19
CA GLU A 25 4.40 17.62 -10.90
C GLU A 25 5.06 17.84 -9.53
N ASP A 26 4.76 16.99 -8.53
CA ASP A 26 5.35 17.04 -7.19
C ASP A 26 6.14 15.75 -6.88
N GLU A 27 7.44 15.79 -7.13
CA GLU A 27 8.37 14.70 -6.81
C GLU A 27 8.40 14.37 -5.30
N GLY A 28 8.20 15.38 -4.45
CA GLY A 28 8.18 15.23 -2.99
C GLY A 28 6.96 14.42 -2.53
N LEU A 29 5.79 14.71 -3.10
CA LEU A 29 4.57 13.93 -2.92
C LEU A 29 4.80 12.48 -3.35
N CYS A 30 5.33 12.26 -4.55
CA CYS A 30 5.58 10.92 -5.08
C CYS A 30 6.51 10.09 -4.17
N LYS A 31 7.65 10.65 -3.77
CA LYS A 31 8.59 9.99 -2.84
C LYS A 31 7.97 9.70 -1.49
N ARG A 32 7.19 10.64 -0.94
CA ARG A 32 6.50 10.46 0.35
C ARG A 32 5.52 9.29 0.27
N LEU A 33 4.59 9.28 -0.69
CA LEU A 33 3.60 8.21 -0.81
C LEU A 33 4.26 6.85 -1.04
N GLY A 34 5.31 6.79 -1.87
CA GLY A 34 6.07 5.56 -2.10
C GLY A 34 6.73 5.00 -0.83
N ARG A 35 7.31 5.87 0.00
CA ARG A 35 7.89 5.47 1.30
C ARG A 35 6.83 4.93 2.24
N GLU A 36 5.70 5.62 2.39
CA GLU A 36 4.59 5.17 3.25
C GLU A 36 4.00 3.83 2.74
N ALA A 37 3.90 3.66 1.42
CA ALA A 37 3.47 2.39 0.81
C ALA A 37 4.40 1.23 1.13
N ARG A 38 5.72 1.45 1.02
CA ARG A 38 6.72 0.44 1.37
C ARG A 38 6.60 0.05 2.84
N GLN A 39 6.55 1.01 3.75
CA GLN A 39 6.43 0.73 5.19
C GLN A 39 5.15 -0.03 5.53
N ASP A 40 4.03 0.29 4.88
CA ASP A 40 2.77 -0.43 5.08
C ASP A 40 2.87 -1.88 4.62
N VAL A 41 3.55 -2.14 3.50
CA VAL A 41 3.75 -3.50 2.98
C VAL A 41 4.64 -4.32 3.91
N GLU A 42 5.78 -3.75 4.34
CA GLU A 42 6.70 -4.42 5.25
C GLU A 42 6.04 -4.80 6.58
N LYS A 43 5.13 -3.95 7.09
CA LYS A 43 4.38 -4.22 8.34
C LYS A 43 3.30 -5.29 8.18
N LYS A 44 2.64 -5.37 7.02
CA LYS A 44 1.43 -6.20 6.83
C LYS A 44 1.64 -7.50 6.07
N TYR A 45 2.70 -7.57 5.26
CA TYR A 45 2.93 -8.70 4.35
C TYR A 45 4.35 -9.27 4.50
N SER A 46 5.03 -9.01 5.62
CA SER A 46 6.30 -9.69 5.89
C SER A 46 6.08 -11.20 6.02
N LEU A 47 7.02 -11.98 5.48
CA LEU A 47 7.02 -13.44 5.59
C LEU A 47 6.93 -13.90 7.06
N ALA A 48 7.55 -13.16 7.98
CA ALA A 48 7.48 -13.44 9.41
C ALA A 48 6.05 -13.31 9.96
N LEU A 49 5.29 -12.32 9.51
CA LEU A 49 3.89 -12.16 9.93
C LEU A 49 3.00 -13.23 9.29
N LEU A 50 3.13 -13.42 7.98
CA LEU A 50 2.33 -14.39 7.23
C LEU A 50 2.59 -15.83 7.70
N GLY A 51 3.83 -16.17 8.04
CA GLY A 51 4.18 -17.47 8.59
C GLY A 51 3.51 -17.75 9.94
N LYS A 52 3.45 -16.75 10.83
CA LYS A 52 2.72 -16.85 12.10
C LYS A 52 1.21 -17.02 11.89
N GLN A 53 0.63 -16.29 10.94
CA GLN A 53 -0.79 -16.43 10.61
C GLN A 53 -1.10 -17.82 10.06
N LEU A 54 -0.27 -18.33 9.14
CA LEU A 54 -0.40 -19.67 8.59
C LEU A 54 -0.29 -20.74 9.70
N GLN A 55 0.68 -20.61 10.61
CA GLN A 55 0.81 -21.51 11.75
C GLN A 55 -0.47 -21.56 12.59
N GLY A 56 -1.06 -20.40 12.90
CA GLY A 56 -2.32 -20.33 13.64
C GLY A 56 -3.46 -21.07 12.94
N ILE A 57 -3.62 -20.84 11.63
CA ILE A 57 -4.63 -21.54 10.82
C ILE A 57 -4.41 -23.06 10.84
N LEU A 58 -3.16 -23.51 10.73
CA LEU A 58 -2.84 -24.94 10.78
C LEU A 58 -3.17 -25.57 12.14
N GLN A 59 -2.96 -24.83 13.24
CA GLN A 59 -3.29 -25.28 14.60
C GLN A 59 -4.81 -25.34 14.84
N GLU A 60 -5.60 -24.48 14.19
CA GLU A 60 -7.07 -24.50 14.31
C GLU A 60 -7.71 -25.68 13.55
N LEU A 61 -7.01 -26.27 12.59
CA LEU A 61 -7.50 -27.38 11.77
C LEU A 61 -7.07 -28.77 12.26
N SER A 62 -6.09 -28.83 13.16
CA SER A 62 -5.57 -30.05 13.79
C SER A 62 -6.30 -30.40 15.07
#